data_AF-A0A9Q9C9M9-F1
#
_entry.id   AF-A0A9Q9C9M9-F1
#
_cell.length_a   1.000
_cell.length_b   1.000
_cell.length_c   1.000
_cell.angle_alpha   90.00
_cell.angle_beta   90.00
_cell.angle_gamma   90.00
#
_symmetry.space_group_name_H-M   'P 1'
#
loop_
_entity.id
_entity.type
_entity.pdbx_description
1 polymer ?
#
loop_
_entity_poly.entity_id
_entity_poly.type
_entity_poly.pdbx_seq_one_letter_code
_entity_poly.pdbx_strand_id
1 'polypeptide(L)'
;MDNSKRYKNGAAVEDSGDALEGGTSESSSISETFSDDEISYEVASLSPSNFSDVSTITEQSRIFPSSEEFLSLSACSKVLISGDIIFSFCGFFQLSKVLEIAEKKLKKALNTLVSSLENKEAKKDETYVFYTERAANIPLEMVLDLYKSLSFADFKYIIFISRVKVCGKMEAKDLMEDFKEYDPSDLSHMPVRGEEVLLLSSYISKKQIVVNGNTFRLFLVDNQMFESFINLFSKELSEST
;
A
#
# COMPACT_ATOMS: atom_id res chain seq x y z
N MET A 1 17.90 -51.44 -22.38
CA MET A 1 17.59 -52.33 -21.26
C MET A 1 16.74 -51.51 -20.30
N ASP A 2 15.44 -51.39 -20.53
CA ASP A 2 14.36 -52.39 -20.38
C ASP A 2 13.71 -52.29 -18.99
N ASN A 3 12.51 -51.70 -18.97
CA ASN A 3 11.26 -52.17 -18.35
C ASN A 3 10.40 -50.95 -17.92
N SER A 4 9.35 -50.57 -18.63
CA SER A 4 8.10 -51.29 -18.96
C SER A 4 7.18 -51.54 -17.76
N LYS A 5 6.08 -50.77 -17.67
CA LYS A 5 4.72 -51.18 -17.24
C LYS A 5 3.73 -50.27 -18.00
N ARG A 6 3.18 -50.64 -19.17
CA ARG A 6 1.98 -51.45 -19.47
C ARG A 6 0.69 -51.05 -18.72
N TYR A 7 -0.20 -50.33 -19.42
CA TYR A 7 -1.56 -50.71 -19.91
C TYR A 7 -2.38 -51.73 -19.06
N LYS A 8 -3.73 -51.65 -18.90
CA LYS A 8 -4.80 -51.58 -19.92
C LYS A 8 -6.22 -51.58 -19.27
N ASN A 9 -7.21 -50.97 -19.95
CA ASN A 9 -8.66 -51.28 -20.10
C ASN A 9 -9.61 -51.19 -18.86
N GLY A 10 -10.79 -50.56 -18.92
CA GLY A 10 -11.96 -50.79 -19.82
C GLY A 10 -12.95 -51.71 -19.06
N ALA A 11 -14.27 -51.57 -18.99
CA ALA A 11 -15.29 -50.94 -19.84
C ALA A 11 -16.61 -50.74 -19.02
N ALA A 12 -17.61 -50.16 -19.70
CA ALA A 12 -18.95 -49.80 -19.27
C ALA A 12 -19.86 -50.96 -18.78
N VAL A 13 -20.89 -50.58 -18.02
CA VAL A 13 -22.15 -51.31 -17.85
C VAL A 13 -23.29 -50.29 -17.91
N GLU A 14 -24.21 -50.50 -18.85
CA GLU A 14 -25.51 -49.82 -18.98
C GLU A 14 -26.61 -50.59 -18.24
N ASP A 15 -27.76 -49.91 -18.12
CA ASP A 15 -29.13 -50.43 -17.95
C ASP A 15 -29.59 -50.66 -16.49
N SER A 16 -30.80 -50.31 -16.04
CA SER A 16 -32.04 -49.72 -16.58
C SER A 16 -32.95 -49.40 -15.36
N GLY A 17 -33.98 -48.55 -15.50
CA GLY A 17 -35.15 -48.59 -14.60
C GLY A 17 -35.90 -47.27 -14.35
N ASP A 18 -37.15 -47.25 -14.81
CA ASP A 18 -38.21 -46.23 -14.70
C ASP A 18 -38.46 -45.58 -13.32
N ALA A 19 -38.95 -44.33 -13.32
CA ALA A 19 -40.35 -43.98 -13.02
C ALA A 19 -40.53 -42.53 -12.52
N LEU A 20 -41.62 -41.92 -12.97
CA LEU A 20 -42.16 -40.59 -12.70
C LEU A 20 -42.34 -40.28 -11.20
N GLU A 21 -42.18 -39.01 -10.80
CA GLU A 21 -43.27 -38.18 -10.27
C GLU A 21 -42.85 -36.73 -9.98
N GLY A 22 -43.79 -35.82 -10.19
CA GLY A 22 -43.60 -34.38 -10.13
C GLY A 22 -43.43 -33.83 -8.72
N GLY A 23 -42.67 -32.74 -8.66
CA GLY A 23 -42.64 -31.83 -7.53
C GLY A 23 -42.29 -30.45 -8.05
N THR A 24 -43.31 -29.61 -8.26
CA THR A 24 -43.16 -28.16 -8.35
C THR A 24 -42.43 -27.68 -7.10
N SER A 25 -41.12 -27.53 -7.23
CA SER A 25 -40.32 -26.82 -6.25
C SER A 25 -40.55 -25.34 -6.52
N GLU A 26 -41.41 -24.73 -5.72
CA GLU A 26 -41.47 -23.28 -5.58
C GLU A 26 -40.06 -22.83 -5.19
N SER A 27 -39.30 -22.36 -6.19
CA SER A 27 -38.07 -21.64 -5.93
C SER A 27 -38.49 -20.36 -5.23
N SER A 28 -38.40 -20.37 -3.91
CA SER A 28 -38.28 -19.16 -3.14
C SER A 28 -36.99 -18.50 -3.63
N SER A 29 -37.14 -17.61 -4.62
CA SER A 29 -36.12 -16.65 -4.96
C SER A 29 -35.95 -15.81 -3.70
N ILE A 30 -34.96 -16.18 -2.88
CA ILE A 30 -34.37 -15.26 -1.93
C ILE A 30 -33.78 -14.18 -2.82
N SER A 31 -34.57 -13.13 -3.05
CA SER A 31 -34.03 -11.88 -3.56
C SER A 31 -33.07 -11.43 -2.49
N GLU A 32 -31.79 -11.66 -2.72
CA GLU A 32 -30.72 -10.92 -2.07
C GLU A 32 -30.93 -9.47 -2.49
N THR A 33 -31.80 -8.76 -1.76
CA THR A 33 -31.72 -7.32 -1.64
C THR A 33 -30.37 -7.06 -0.99
N PHE A 34 -29.32 -6.97 -1.81
CA PHE A 34 -28.11 -6.28 -1.43
C PHE A 34 -28.56 -4.89 -1.00
N SER A 35 -28.48 -4.60 0.29
CA SER A 35 -28.61 -3.22 0.72
C SER A 35 -27.42 -2.50 0.11
N ASP A 36 -27.70 -1.52 -0.75
CA ASP A 36 -26.75 -0.48 -1.15
C ASP A 36 -26.47 0.41 0.07
N ASP A 37 -26.03 -0.18 1.19
CA ASP A 37 -25.56 0.57 2.34
C ASP A 37 -24.22 1.16 1.95
N GLU A 38 -24.27 2.39 1.43
CA GLU A 38 -23.10 3.19 1.12
C GLU A 38 -22.24 3.32 2.38
N ILE A 39 -21.02 2.77 2.33
CA ILE A 39 -20.08 2.85 3.46
C ILE A 39 -19.63 4.31 3.57
N SER A 40 -20.01 4.98 4.65
CA SER A 40 -19.63 6.36 4.91
C SER A 40 -18.24 6.43 5.56
N TYR A 41 -17.28 7.01 4.84
CA TYR A 41 -15.93 7.25 5.34
C TYR A 41 -15.77 8.69 5.83
N GLU A 42 -14.98 8.85 6.89
CA GLU A 42 -14.58 10.15 7.44
C GLU A 42 -13.05 10.20 7.62
N VAL A 43 -12.47 11.38 7.40
CA VAL A 43 -11.07 11.64 7.73
C VAL A 43 -10.98 12.37 9.07
N ALA A 44 -10.36 11.72 10.06
CA ALA A 44 -10.17 12.27 11.39
C ALA A 44 -8.69 12.47 11.73
N SER A 45 -8.41 13.27 12.75
CA SER A 45 -7.06 13.39 13.30
C SER A 45 -6.72 12.17 14.16
N LEU A 46 -5.46 11.75 14.15
CA LEU A 46 -4.96 10.75 15.09
C LEU A 46 -5.12 11.27 16.53
N SER A 47 -5.58 10.42 17.45
CA SER A 47 -5.75 10.74 18.86
C SER A 47 -5.32 9.56 19.75
N PRO A 48 -4.92 9.78 21.01
CA PRO A 48 -4.53 8.68 21.89
C PRO A 48 -5.59 7.57 22.04
N SER A 49 -6.88 7.90 21.87
CA SER A 49 -7.97 6.92 21.94
C SER A 49 -7.97 5.91 20.79
N ASN A 50 -7.34 6.24 19.65
CA ASN A 50 -7.31 5.40 18.46
C ASN A 50 -5.94 4.78 18.15
N PHE A 51 -4.95 4.96 19.04
CA PHE A 51 -3.59 4.44 18.85
C PHE A 51 -3.55 2.91 18.72
N SER A 52 -4.30 2.18 19.54
CA SER A 52 -4.31 0.71 19.51
C SER A 52 -4.76 0.16 18.15
N ASP A 53 -5.82 0.76 17.59
CA ASP A 53 -6.38 0.33 16.31
C ASP A 53 -5.44 0.70 15.15
N VAL A 54 -4.83 1.89 15.20
CA VAL A 54 -3.81 2.27 14.22
C VAL A 54 -2.57 1.38 14.33
N SER A 55 -2.13 1.05 15.55
CA SER A 55 -0.99 0.14 15.78
C SER A 55 -1.20 -1.19 15.07
N THR A 56 -2.41 -1.75 15.14
CA THR A 56 -2.77 -3.01 14.46
C THR A 56 -2.55 -2.95 12.94
N ILE A 57 -2.88 -1.84 12.29
CA ILE A 57 -2.70 -1.67 10.84
C ILE A 57 -1.22 -1.42 10.50
N THR A 58 -0.54 -0.56 11.27
CA THR A 58 0.88 -0.24 11.02
C THR A 58 1.83 -1.43 11.23
N GLU A 59 1.49 -2.35 12.13
CA GLU A 59 2.22 -3.59 12.39
C GLU A 59 2.28 -4.54 11.19
N GLN A 60 1.36 -4.41 10.23
CA GLN A 60 1.37 -5.20 8.99
C GLN A 60 2.64 -4.96 8.17
N SER A 61 3.27 -3.79 8.32
CA SER A 61 4.50 -3.44 7.61
C SER A 61 5.76 -4.00 8.26
N ARG A 62 5.76 -4.13 9.59
CA ARG A 62 6.93 -4.55 10.37
C ARG A 62 8.19 -3.74 10.05
N ILE A 63 8.05 -2.50 9.58
CA ILE A 63 9.19 -1.64 9.23
C ILE A 63 9.77 -0.93 10.46
N PHE A 64 8.93 -0.66 11.46
CA PHE A 64 9.30 -0.11 12.77
C PHE A 64 9.14 -1.17 13.86
N PRO A 65 10.00 -1.16 14.90
CA PRO A 65 9.99 -2.19 15.94
C PRO A 65 8.87 -2.04 16.98
N SER A 66 8.36 -0.82 17.20
CA SER A 66 7.28 -0.51 18.15
C SER A 66 6.29 0.46 17.50
N SER A 67 5.05 0.01 17.27
CA SER A 67 3.98 0.77 16.64
C SER A 67 3.54 1.95 17.52
N GLU A 68 3.31 1.73 18.81
CA GLU A 68 2.89 2.79 19.74
C GLU A 68 3.95 3.89 19.92
N GLU A 69 5.21 3.50 20.12
CA GLU A 69 6.32 4.46 20.24
C GLU A 69 6.43 5.27 18.95
N PHE A 70 6.35 4.62 17.79
CA PHE A 70 6.34 5.29 16.49
C PHE A 70 5.18 6.30 16.37
N LEU A 71 3.95 5.90 16.67
CA LEU A 71 2.77 6.77 16.57
C LEU A 71 2.86 7.99 17.48
N SER A 72 3.49 7.87 18.66
CA SER A 72 3.71 8.99 19.57
C SER A 72 4.62 10.09 19.00
N LEU A 73 5.42 9.77 17.98
CA LEU A 73 6.32 10.71 17.31
C LEU A 73 5.66 11.45 16.14
N SER A 74 4.40 11.12 15.83
CA SER A 74 3.71 11.64 14.66
C SER A 74 3.51 13.16 14.71
N ALA A 75 3.63 13.75 13.54
CA ALA A 75 3.29 15.12 13.22
C ALA A 75 2.29 15.08 12.07
N CYS A 76 1.22 15.87 12.16
CA CYS A 76 0.20 15.99 11.12
C CYS A 76 -0.32 14.61 10.63
N SER A 77 -0.81 13.80 11.57
CA SER A 77 -1.34 12.48 11.28
C SER A 77 -2.85 12.45 11.11
N LYS A 78 -3.31 11.61 10.20
CA LYS A 78 -4.70 11.44 9.82
C LYS A 78 -5.06 9.96 9.75
N VAL A 79 -6.32 9.68 10.05
CA VAL A 79 -6.91 8.35 9.95
C VAL A 79 -8.17 8.42 9.08
N LEU A 80 -8.40 7.37 8.31
CA LEU A 80 -9.67 7.15 7.60
C LEU A 80 -10.51 6.17 8.42
N ILE A 81 -11.72 6.56 8.78
CA ILE A 81 -12.63 5.79 9.63
C ILE A 81 -13.97 5.57 8.93
N SER A 82 -14.67 4.50 9.30
CA SER A 82 -16.10 4.31 9.00
C SER A 82 -16.75 3.70 10.23
N GLY A 83 -17.62 4.47 10.89
CA GLY A 83 -18.07 4.16 12.25
C GLY A 83 -16.89 4.13 13.22
N ASP A 84 -16.76 3.06 13.99
CA ASP A 84 -15.67 2.87 14.97
C ASP A 84 -14.44 2.16 14.40
N ILE A 85 -14.43 1.85 13.09
CA ILE A 85 -13.37 1.07 12.47
C ILE A 85 -12.39 2.01 11.75
N ILE A 86 -11.11 1.85 12.04
CA ILE A 86 -10.04 2.51 11.30
C ILE A 86 -9.67 1.66 10.10
N PHE A 87 -9.65 2.27 8.92
CA PHE A 87 -9.28 1.63 7.67
C PHE A 87 -7.91 2.06 7.18
N SER A 88 -7.48 3.29 7.45
CA SER A 88 -6.18 3.77 7.01
C SER A 88 -5.58 4.75 7.99
N PHE A 89 -4.25 4.83 7.97
CA PHE A 89 -3.46 5.81 8.69
C PHE A 89 -2.42 6.39 7.74
N CYS A 90 -2.21 7.70 7.81
CA CYS A 90 -1.01 8.33 7.27
C CYS A 90 -0.51 9.44 8.18
N GLY A 91 0.78 9.75 8.06
CA GLY A 91 1.39 10.76 8.92
C GLY A 91 2.83 11.06 8.58
N PHE A 92 3.31 12.17 9.14
CA PHE A 92 4.68 12.59 9.03
C PHE A 92 5.41 12.38 10.35
N PHE A 93 6.69 12.05 10.27
CA PHE A 93 7.53 11.81 11.44
C PHE A 93 8.84 12.53 11.22
N GLN A 94 9.24 13.38 12.16
CA GLN A 94 10.52 14.09 12.02
C GLN A 94 11.66 13.09 11.93
N LEU A 95 12.53 13.21 10.92
CA LEU A 95 13.55 12.21 10.63
C LEU A 95 14.49 11.99 11.82
N SER A 96 14.88 13.05 12.53
CA SER A 96 15.72 12.94 13.73
C SER A 96 15.14 11.97 14.75
N LYS A 97 13.84 12.05 15.05
CA LYS A 97 13.12 11.15 15.96
C LYS A 97 13.01 9.72 15.40
N VAL A 98 12.70 9.58 14.11
CA VAL A 98 12.64 8.25 13.46
C VAL A 98 13.98 7.51 13.56
N LEU A 99 15.11 8.23 13.43
CA LEU A 99 16.45 7.63 13.52
C LEU A 99 16.80 7.10 14.92
N GLU A 100 16.08 7.49 15.97
CA GLU A 100 16.27 6.99 17.34
C GLU A 100 15.68 5.59 17.49
N ILE A 101 14.51 5.35 16.91
CA ILE A 101 13.77 4.08 17.02
C ILE A 101 14.00 3.11 15.85
N ALA A 102 14.46 3.61 14.69
CA ALA A 102 14.63 2.80 13.50
C ALA A 102 15.74 1.75 13.63
N GLU A 103 15.48 0.53 13.15
CA GLU A 103 16.48 -0.51 13.05
C GLU A 103 17.68 -0.11 12.17
N LYS A 104 18.83 -0.76 12.39
CA LYS A 104 20.10 -0.46 11.72
C LYS A 104 19.99 -0.36 10.19
N LYS A 105 19.22 -1.24 9.55
CA LYS A 105 19.05 -1.26 8.08
C LYS A 105 18.28 -0.02 7.60
N LEU A 106 17.12 0.27 8.20
CA LEU A 106 16.30 1.44 7.87
C LEU A 106 17.08 2.72 8.17
N LYS A 107 17.69 2.81 9.35
CA LYS A 107 18.53 3.94 9.77
C LYS A 107 19.65 4.24 8.77
N LYS A 108 20.33 3.20 8.26
CA LYS A 108 21.38 3.37 7.23
C LYS A 108 20.81 3.92 5.92
N ALA A 109 19.66 3.42 5.48
CA ALA A 109 19.04 3.85 4.23
C ALA A 109 18.51 5.29 4.30
N LEU A 110 17.84 5.66 5.40
CA LEU A 110 17.39 7.04 5.63
C LEU A 110 18.57 8.02 5.63
N ASN A 111 19.66 7.70 6.35
CA ASN A 111 20.87 8.52 6.33
C ASN A 111 21.52 8.59 4.93
N THR A 112 21.43 7.51 4.13
CA THR A 112 21.97 7.50 2.76
C THR A 112 21.17 8.44 1.86
N LEU A 113 19.84 8.44 1.98
CA LEU A 113 18.98 9.35 1.21
C LEU A 113 19.31 10.81 1.53
N VAL A 114 19.30 11.22 2.79
CA VAL A 114 19.61 12.62 3.14
C VAL A 114 21.06 13.00 2.90
N SER A 115 21.96 12.03 2.75
CA SER A 115 23.35 12.32 2.36
C SER A 115 23.50 12.80 0.92
N SER A 116 22.48 12.63 0.07
CA SER A 116 22.45 13.24 -1.26
C SER A 116 22.12 14.73 -1.23
N LEU A 117 21.67 15.26 -0.08
CA LEU A 117 21.42 16.68 0.13
C LEU A 117 22.69 17.38 0.61
N GLU A 118 22.87 18.64 0.20
CA GLU A 118 23.92 19.51 0.75
C GLU A 118 23.61 19.84 2.23
N ASN A 119 24.64 19.91 3.08
CA ASN A 119 24.57 20.23 4.53
C ASN A 119 23.78 19.25 5.42
N LYS A 120 24.33 18.03 5.59
CA LYS A 120 23.67 16.83 6.16
C LYS A 120 23.01 16.96 7.54
N GLU A 121 23.60 17.70 8.48
CA GLU A 121 23.07 17.75 9.86
C GLU A 121 21.83 18.63 9.97
N ALA A 122 21.86 19.85 9.40
CA ALA A 122 20.71 20.74 9.37
C ALA A 122 19.49 20.10 8.66
N LYS A 123 19.74 19.20 7.72
CA LYS A 123 18.70 18.54 6.92
C LYS A 123 17.90 17.52 7.70
N LYS A 124 18.42 16.94 8.78
CA LYS A 124 17.68 15.92 9.54
C LYS A 124 16.44 16.50 10.23
N ASP A 125 16.55 17.73 10.73
CA ASP A 125 15.42 18.41 11.39
C ASP A 125 14.49 19.10 10.39
N GLU A 126 14.96 19.39 9.17
CA GLU A 126 14.16 19.87 8.04
C GLU A 126 13.46 18.75 7.23
N THR A 127 13.74 17.46 7.55
CA THR A 127 13.23 16.30 6.80
C THR A 127 12.21 15.52 7.62
N TYR A 128 11.10 15.16 6.98
CA TYR A 128 10.05 14.34 7.56
C TYR A 128 9.95 13.01 6.81
N VAL A 129 9.63 11.95 7.50
CA VAL A 129 9.30 10.65 6.92
C VAL A 129 7.78 10.59 6.79
N PHE A 130 7.28 10.45 5.57
CA PHE A 130 5.88 10.15 5.33
C PHE A 130 5.67 8.65 5.33
N TYR A 131 4.72 8.20 6.16
CA TYR A 131 4.35 6.80 6.27
C TYR A 131 2.83 6.68 6.18
N THR A 132 2.39 5.68 5.42
CA THR A 132 0.98 5.37 5.19
C THR A 132 0.79 3.86 5.21
N GLU A 133 -0.32 3.42 5.80
CA GLU A 133 -0.78 2.05 5.73
C GLU A 133 -2.31 1.99 5.70
N ARG A 134 -2.85 0.96 5.04
CA ARG A 134 -4.29 0.81 4.91
C ARG A 134 -4.73 -0.65 4.86
N ALA A 135 -5.95 -0.88 5.33
CA ALA A 135 -6.71 -2.09 5.03
C ALA A 135 -6.91 -2.24 3.52
N ALA A 136 -7.13 -3.47 3.07
CA ALA A 136 -7.37 -3.75 1.67
C ALA A 136 -8.69 -3.11 1.19
N ASN A 137 -8.75 -2.80 -0.11
CA ASN A 137 -9.99 -2.44 -0.84
C ASN A 137 -10.66 -1.11 -0.43
N ILE A 138 -9.91 -0.13 0.08
CA ILE A 138 -10.43 1.23 0.26
C ILE A 138 -10.55 1.92 -1.12
N PRO A 139 -11.68 2.58 -1.43
CA PRO A 139 -11.82 3.39 -2.65
C PRO A 139 -10.72 4.43 -2.76
N LEU A 140 -10.19 4.65 -3.97
CA LEU A 140 -9.05 5.53 -4.20
C LEU A 140 -9.38 7.00 -3.91
N GLU A 141 -10.64 7.38 -4.08
CA GLU A 141 -11.17 8.70 -3.74
C GLU A 141 -10.99 8.99 -2.25
N MET A 142 -11.28 8.00 -1.40
CA MET A 142 -11.11 8.14 0.06
C MET A 142 -9.64 8.18 0.47
N VAL A 143 -8.77 7.47 -0.26
CA VAL A 143 -7.31 7.57 -0.09
C VAL A 143 -6.82 8.97 -0.48
N LEU A 144 -7.34 9.52 -1.57
CA LEU A 144 -6.99 10.86 -2.03
C LEU A 144 -7.46 11.92 -1.02
N ASP A 145 -8.67 11.80 -0.49
CA ASP A 145 -9.20 12.69 0.55
C ASP A 145 -8.33 12.65 1.81
N LEU A 146 -7.89 11.45 2.20
CA LEU A 146 -6.94 11.29 3.30
C LEU A 146 -5.63 12.05 3.01
N TYR A 147 -5.02 11.92 1.82
CA TYR A 147 -3.80 12.65 1.47
C TYR A 147 -4.00 14.17 1.39
N LYS A 148 -5.12 14.64 0.83
CA LYS A 148 -5.47 16.07 0.75
C LYS A 148 -5.69 16.71 2.12
N SER A 149 -6.08 15.92 3.13
CA SER A 149 -6.30 16.41 4.50
C SER A 149 -5.01 16.71 5.28
N LEU A 150 -3.85 16.34 4.73
CA LEU A 150 -2.56 16.48 5.38
C LEU A 150 -2.05 17.93 5.32
N SER A 151 -1.46 18.40 6.42
CA SER A 151 -0.79 19.71 6.47
C SER A 151 0.73 19.51 6.41
N PHE A 152 1.35 19.91 5.30
CA PHE A 152 2.78 19.70 5.05
C PHE A 152 3.48 20.87 4.32
N ALA A 153 2.82 22.02 4.17
CA ALA A 153 3.36 23.16 3.41
C ALA A 153 4.73 23.64 3.90
N ASP A 154 4.97 23.55 5.21
CA ASP A 154 6.22 23.98 5.85
C ASP A 154 7.34 22.92 5.81
N PHE A 155 7.07 21.72 5.30
CA PHE A 155 8.06 20.64 5.25
C PHE A 155 8.94 20.83 4.02
N LYS A 156 10.26 20.89 4.22
CA LYS A 156 11.18 21.13 3.10
C LYS A 156 11.48 19.86 2.31
N TYR A 157 11.70 18.76 3.03
CA TYR A 157 11.95 17.45 2.43
C TYR A 157 11.08 16.39 3.10
N ILE A 158 10.63 15.44 2.28
CA ILE A 158 9.80 14.33 2.69
C ILE A 158 10.46 13.04 2.20
N ILE A 159 10.58 12.04 3.06
CA ILE A 159 10.94 10.68 2.70
C ILE A 159 9.67 9.84 2.67
N PHE A 160 9.18 9.50 1.49
CA PHE A 160 8.02 8.64 1.30
C PHE A 160 8.42 7.17 1.47
N ILE A 161 7.76 6.43 2.36
CA ILE A 161 7.94 4.98 2.52
C ILE A 161 6.87 4.21 1.73
N SER A 162 7.28 3.61 0.61
CA SER A 162 6.41 2.73 -0.20
C SER A 162 6.78 1.27 0.03
N ARG A 163 5.79 0.41 0.31
CA ARG A 163 5.99 -1.04 0.30
C ARG A 163 5.91 -1.52 -1.15
N VAL A 164 6.85 -2.35 -1.57
CA VAL A 164 6.89 -2.88 -2.95
C VAL A 164 6.88 -4.40 -2.97
N LYS A 165 6.25 -4.96 -4.00
CA LYS A 165 6.28 -6.37 -4.35
C LYS A 165 7.31 -6.59 -5.45
N VAL A 166 8.14 -7.62 -5.31
CA VAL A 166 9.03 -8.07 -6.40
C VAL A 166 8.18 -8.74 -7.47
N CYS A 167 8.25 -8.24 -8.71
CA CYS A 167 7.49 -8.79 -9.82
C CYS A 167 8.15 -10.05 -10.37
N GLY A 168 7.32 -11.01 -10.80
CA GLY A 168 7.82 -12.16 -11.56
C GLY A 168 8.36 -11.75 -12.92
N LYS A 169 9.16 -12.59 -13.58
CA LYS A 169 9.76 -12.26 -14.89
C LYS A 169 8.72 -11.91 -15.97
N MET A 170 7.58 -12.62 -15.99
CA MET A 170 6.52 -12.35 -16.96
C MET A 170 5.79 -11.05 -16.60
N GLU A 171 5.35 -10.90 -15.35
CA GLU A 171 4.71 -9.68 -14.83
C GLU A 171 5.56 -8.42 -15.10
N ALA A 172 6.87 -8.48 -14.84
CA ALA A 172 7.76 -7.36 -15.12
C ALA A 172 7.89 -7.06 -16.63
N LYS A 173 7.82 -8.08 -17.50
CA LYS A 173 7.87 -7.89 -18.95
C LYS A 173 6.60 -7.19 -19.44
N ASP A 174 5.43 -7.63 -18.96
CA ASP A 174 4.14 -7.04 -19.32
C ASP A 174 4.09 -5.57 -18.88
N LEU A 175 4.52 -5.29 -17.65
CA LEU A 175 4.62 -3.91 -17.14
C LEU A 175 5.56 -3.01 -17.96
N MET A 176 6.69 -3.55 -18.45
CA MET A 176 7.61 -2.79 -19.33
C MET A 176 7.01 -2.51 -20.71
N GLU A 177 6.08 -3.33 -21.17
CA GLU A 177 5.36 -3.11 -22.44
C GLU A 177 4.26 -2.05 -22.26
N ASP A 178 3.57 -2.06 -21.12
CA ASP A 178 2.46 -1.15 -20.83
C ASP A 178 2.94 0.24 -20.38
N PHE A 179 4.01 0.31 -19.57
CA PHE A 179 4.50 1.54 -18.95
C PHE A 179 5.92 1.90 -19.40
N LYS A 180 6.05 2.27 -20.68
CA LYS A 180 7.36 2.56 -21.31
C LYS A 180 8.03 3.82 -20.78
N GLU A 181 7.28 4.67 -20.10
CA GLU A 181 7.74 5.91 -19.47
C GLU A 181 8.56 5.68 -18.20
N TYR A 182 8.46 4.50 -17.58
CA TYR A 182 9.19 4.18 -16.34
C TYR A 182 10.44 3.34 -16.58
N ASP A 183 11.40 3.44 -15.66
CA ASP A 183 12.63 2.66 -15.70
C ASP A 183 12.32 1.16 -15.50
N PRO A 184 12.84 0.25 -16.34
CA PRO A 184 12.64 -1.20 -16.18
C PRO A 184 13.02 -1.75 -14.80
N SER A 185 14.03 -1.18 -14.15
CA SER A 185 14.44 -1.57 -12.80
C SER A 185 13.39 -1.20 -11.75
N ASP A 186 12.61 -0.15 -11.99
CA ASP A 186 11.50 0.23 -11.13
C ASP A 186 10.30 -0.69 -11.30
N LEU A 187 9.97 -1.03 -12.55
CA LEU A 187 8.87 -1.93 -12.91
C LEU A 187 9.09 -3.38 -12.45
N SER A 188 10.33 -3.74 -12.11
CA SER A 188 10.64 -5.02 -11.46
C SER A 188 10.22 -5.06 -9.98
N HIS A 189 9.88 -3.90 -9.39
CA HIS A 189 9.35 -3.80 -8.03
C HIS A 189 8.19 -2.80 -7.97
N MET A 190 6.98 -3.31 -8.11
CA MET A 190 5.79 -2.46 -8.11
C MET A 190 5.35 -2.11 -6.68
N PRO A 191 4.90 -0.88 -6.43
CA PRO A 191 4.24 -0.54 -5.18
C PRO A 191 3.04 -1.45 -4.91
N VAL A 192 2.85 -1.80 -3.64
CA VAL A 192 1.67 -2.56 -3.19
C VAL A 192 0.41 -1.71 -3.30
N ARG A 193 0.55 -0.38 -3.18
CA ARG A 193 -0.52 0.61 -3.29
C ARG A 193 -0.40 1.31 -4.64
N GLY A 194 -1.39 1.09 -5.50
CA GLY A 194 -1.31 1.43 -6.93
C GLY A 194 -0.98 2.91 -7.19
N GLU A 195 -1.53 3.82 -6.40
CA GLU A 195 -1.29 5.26 -6.57
C GLU A 195 0.19 5.65 -6.36
N GLU A 196 0.93 4.88 -5.56
CA GLU A 196 2.35 5.15 -5.28
C GLU A 196 3.23 4.94 -6.53
N VAL A 197 2.71 4.36 -7.61
CA VAL A 197 3.42 4.28 -8.90
C VAL A 197 3.78 5.67 -9.43
N LEU A 198 2.94 6.68 -9.13
CA LEU A 198 3.15 8.05 -9.58
C LEU A 198 4.42 8.68 -9.00
N LEU A 199 4.93 8.18 -7.86
CA LEU A 199 6.19 8.60 -7.27
C LEU A 199 7.40 8.23 -8.14
N LEU A 200 7.28 7.30 -9.08
CA LEU A 200 8.35 6.93 -10.01
C LEU A 200 8.68 8.06 -10.99
N SER A 201 7.74 8.98 -11.22
CA SER A 201 7.90 10.09 -12.15
C SER A 201 8.70 11.28 -11.57
N SER A 202 8.75 11.43 -10.23
CA SER A 202 9.29 12.63 -9.60
C SER A 202 9.87 12.36 -8.21
N TYR A 203 11.20 12.37 -8.12
CA TYR A 203 11.95 12.25 -6.86
C TYR A 203 13.36 12.86 -6.97
N ILE A 204 13.92 13.25 -5.83
CA ILE A 204 15.32 13.70 -5.71
C ILE A 204 16.26 12.49 -5.67
N SER A 205 15.97 11.53 -4.81
CA SER A 205 16.73 10.28 -4.72
C SER A 205 15.83 9.13 -4.23
N LYS A 206 16.19 7.90 -4.57
CA LYS A 206 15.45 6.71 -4.14
C LYS A 206 16.37 5.63 -3.59
N LYS A 207 15.86 4.83 -2.65
CA LYS A 207 16.59 3.69 -2.08
C LYS A 207 15.67 2.52 -1.78
N GLN A 208 16.04 1.35 -2.26
CA GLN A 208 15.36 0.11 -1.90
C GLN A 208 16.04 -0.58 -0.71
N ILE A 209 15.23 -1.13 0.19
CA ILE A 209 15.67 -1.89 1.37
C ILE A 209 14.78 -3.09 1.63
N VAL A 210 15.31 -4.07 2.37
CA VAL A 210 14.56 -5.20 2.91
C VAL A 210 14.64 -5.19 4.43
N VAL A 211 13.48 -5.08 5.08
CA VAL A 211 13.32 -5.05 6.55
C VAL A 211 12.27 -6.09 6.91
N ASN A 212 12.60 -7.00 7.83
CA ASN A 212 11.68 -8.02 8.35
C ASN A 212 10.91 -8.82 7.27
N GLY A 213 11.59 -9.13 6.16
CA GLY A 213 11.04 -9.89 5.02
C GLY A 213 10.24 -9.05 4.01
N ASN A 214 9.94 -7.79 4.31
CA ASN A 214 9.25 -6.87 3.43
C ASN A 214 10.26 -6.00 2.64
N THR A 215 9.95 -5.75 1.37
CA THR A 215 10.73 -4.82 0.54
C THR A 215 10.08 -3.46 0.54
N PHE A 216 10.88 -2.42 0.78
CA PHE A 216 10.44 -1.03 0.75
C PHE A 216 11.27 -0.24 -0.24
N ARG A 217 10.61 0.68 -0.93
CA ARG A 217 11.25 1.74 -1.70
C ARG A 217 11.02 3.06 -0.98
N LEU A 218 12.12 3.73 -0.66
CA LEU A 218 12.13 5.01 0.00
C LEU A 218 12.41 6.09 -1.05
N PHE A 219 11.58 7.12 -1.12
CA PHE A 219 11.75 8.24 -2.04
C PHE A 219 12.01 9.51 -1.25
N LEU A 220 13.11 10.19 -1.53
CA LEU A 220 13.35 11.55 -1.07
C LEU A 220 12.75 12.52 -2.08
N VAL A 221 11.84 13.36 -1.61
CA VAL A 221 11.15 14.39 -2.40
C VAL A 221 11.19 15.71 -1.64
N ASP A 222 10.97 16.83 -2.32
CA ASP A 222 10.63 18.09 -1.67
C ASP A 222 9.10 18.24 -1.54
N ASN A 223 8.63 19.32 -0.91
CA ASN A 223 7.19 19.57 -0.78
C ASN A 223 6.48 19.72 -2.12
N GLN A 224 7.09 20.39 -3.09
CA GLN A 224 6.46 20.62 -4.40
C GLN A 224 6.27 19.30 -5.16
N MET A 225 7.23 18.39 -5.07
CA MET A 225 7.13 17.05 -5.63
C MET A 225 6.04 16.22 -4.93
N PHE A 226 5.92 16.30 -3.60
CA PHE A 226 4.87 15.60 -2.86
C PHE A 226 3.47 16.15 -3.18
N GLU A 227 3.33 17.48 -3.28
CA GLU A 227 2.10 18.13 -3.72
C GLU A 227 1.75 17.74 -5.17
N SER A 228 2.75 17.71 -6.05
CA SER A 228 2.58 17.27 -7.44
C SER A 228 2.09 15.82 -7.51
N PHE A 229 2.59 14.94 -6.65
CA PHE A 229 2.10 13.58 -6.52
C PHE A 229 0.60 13.52 -6.18
N ILE A 230 0.15 14.29 -5.18
CA ILE A 230 -1.28 14.35 -4.81
C ILE A 230 -2.14 14.90 -5.97
N ASN A 231 -1.63 15.93 -6.67
CA ASN A 231 -2.34 16.53 -7.81
C ASN A 231 -2.44 15.57 -9.00
N LEU A 232 -1.37 14.83 -9.30
CA LEU A 232 -1.39 13.78 -10.33
C LEU A 232 -2.38 12.69 -9.95
N PHE A 233 -2.36 12.22 -8.70
CA PHE A 233 -3.31 11.22 -8.24
C PHE A 233 -4.76 11.71 -8.39
N SER A 234 -5.03 12.96 -8.01
CA SER A 234 -6.35 13.58 -8.21
C SER A 234 -6.77 13.64 -9.68
N LYS A 235 -5.82 13.88 -10.58
CA LYS A 235 -6.08 13.97 -12.01
C LYS A 235 -6.41 12.58 -12.60
N GLU A 236 -5.61 11.57 -12.30
CA GLU A 236 -5.81 10.20 -12.80
C GLU A 236 -7.18 9.63 -12.40
N LEU A 237 -7.65 9.92 -11.18
CA LEU A 237 -8.99 9.51 -10.75
C LEU A 237 -10.11 10.23 -11.52
N SER A 238 -9.93 11.52 -11.81
CA SER A 238 -10.92 12.29 -12.59
C SER A 238 -10.99 11.89 -14.06
N GLU A 239 -9.93 11.32 -14.62
CA GLU A 239 -9.90 10.81 -16.00
C GLU A 239 -10.41 9.37 -16.11
N SER A 240 -10.55 8.67 -14.97
CA SER A 240 -11.02 7.28 -14.88
C SER A 240 -12.53 7.15 -14.56
N THR A 241 -13.23 8.27 -14.35
CA THR A 241 -14.68 8.35 -14.05
C THR A 241 -15.45 8.93 -15.23
#